data_AF-A0A8B9AZ26-F1
#
_entry.id   AF-A0A8B9AZ26-F1
#
_cell.length_a   1.000
_cell.length_b   1.000
_cell.length_c   1.000
_cell.angle_alpha   90.00
_cell.angle_beta   90.00
_cell.angle_gamma   90.00
#
_symmetry.space_group_name_H-M   'P 1'
#
loop_
_entity.id
_entity.type
_entity.pdbx_description
1 polymer ?
#
loop_
_entity_poly.entity_id
_entity_poly.type
_entity_poly.pdbx_seq_one_letter_code
_entity_poly.pdbx_strand_id
1 'polypeptide(L)'
;MAGIDPTLRRRGRPGARRLPIGPGRLGSTTGNSTIRVRGRWRKEMMEMIWRGRRRRLGPVEGLRCRGDQREAIRFSMVGRKKDFKHMERVDGRWINVLEGLELHTGVFSAAEQKRIVACVYDVQEKGRNRQLRRRTYSEPRKWMRGKGRVTIQFGCCYNYAVDNYGNPPGIIQDEEVDPMPPLLKTMIKRMVAWHVLPPTCVPDSCIINIYDKDDCIPPHIDHHDFLRPFCTVSLLSKCNILFGRELKIMGPGEFSGSTAIPLPVGSVLVLNGNGADVAKHCVPAVPH
;
A
#
# COMPACT_ATOMS: atom_id res chain seq x y z
N MET A 1 27.42 -54.85 -24.04
CA MET A 1 26.52 -56.01 -23.88
C MET A 1 25.63 -55.77 -22.67
N ALA A 2 24.32 -55.97 -22.86
CA ALA A 2 23.21 -56.01 -21.89
C ALA A 2 22.96 -54.74 -21.05
N GLY A 3 21.79 -54.11 -21.04
CA GLY A 3 20.46 -54.50 -21.50
C GLY A 3 19.45 -54.02 -20.46
N ILE A 4 18.68 -52.99 -20.78
CA ILE A 4 17.57 -52.49 -19.94
C ILE A 4 16.36 -53.37 -20.26
N ASP A 5 15.81 -54.06 -19.25
CA ASP A 5 14.52 -54.77 -19.35
C ASP A 5 13.38 -53.85 -18.87
N PRO A 6 12.37 -53.57 -19.71
CA PRO A 6 11.23 -52.73 -19.37
C PRO A 6 9.94 -53.55 -19.25
N THR A 7 9.73 -54.36 -18.20
CA THR A 7 8.38 -54.84 -17.88
C THR A 7 8.16 -55.13 -16.38
N LEU A 8 7.37 -54.30 -15.69
CA LEU A 8 6.42 -54.85 -14.71
C LEU A 8 5.18 -53.95 -14.59
N ARG A 9 4.04 -54.53 -14.97
CA ARG A 9 2.70 -53.95 -14.99
C ARG A 9 2.10 -53.81 -13.59
N ARG A 10 1.34 -52.73 -13.42
CA ARG A 10 0.01 -52.61 -12.77
C ARG A 10 -0.25 -53.44 -11.50
N ARG A 11 -0.42 -52.76 -10.35
CA ARG A 11 -1.41 -53.13 -9.33
C ARG A 11 -2.11 -51.88 -8.77
N GLY A 12 -3.37 -52.07 -8.39
CA GLY A 12 -4.45 -51.08 -8.35
C GLY A 12 -4.37 -49.98 -7.30
N ARG A 13 -5.03 -48.85 -7.62
CA ARG A 13 -5.47 -47.83 -6.66
C ARG A 13 -6.72 -48.32 -5.92
N PRO A 14 -6.81 -48.21 -4.59
CA PRO A 14 -8.10 -48.18 -3.90
C PRO A 14 -8.63 -46.74 -3.86
N GLY A 15 -9.92 -46.59 -4.13
CA GLY A 15 -10.62 -45.32 -4.24
C GLY A 15 -10.70 -44.54 -2.93
N ALA A 16 -10.34 -43.26 -2.97
CA ALA A 16 -10.67 -42.30 -1.92
C ALA A 16 -12.10 -41.79 -2.14
N ARG A 17 -13.01 -42.17 -1.23
CA ARG A 17 -14.38 -41.67 -1.15
C ARG A 17 -14.37 -40.15 -0.92
N ARG A 18 -15.22 -39.43 -1.67
CA ARG A 18 -15.51 -38.00 -1.44
C ARG A 18 -16.22 -37.86 -0.10
N LEU A 19 -15.67 -37.05 0.80
CA LEU A 19 -16.37 -36.58 2.00
C LEU A 19 -17.11 -35.26 1.69
N PRO A 20 -18.29 -35.00 2.29
CA PRO A 20 -19.09 -33.83 1.98
C PRO A 20 -18.44 -32.54 2.49
N ILE A 21 -18.56 -31.48 1.69
CA ILE A 21 -18.19 -30.11 2.05
C ILE A 21 -19.22 -29.61 3.07
N GLY A 22 -18.83 -29.54 4.34
CA GLY A 22 -19.57 -28.81 5.36
C GLY A 22 -19.45 -27.29 5.16
N PRO A 23 -20.41 -26.48 5.63
CA PRO A 23 -20.38 -25.03 5.47
C PRO A 23 -19.15 -24.47 6.19
N GLY A 24 -18.24 -23.87 5.41
CA GLY A 24 -17.04 -23.23 5.92
C GLY A 24 -17.41 -22.13 6.91
N ARG A 25 -16.95 -22.29 8.15
CA ARG A 25 -17.02 -21.27 9.20
C ARG A 25 -16.40 -19.98 8.66
N LEU A 26 -17.11 -18.86 8.78
CA LEU A 26 -16.50 -17.53 8.71
C LEU A 26 -15.36 -17.50 9.73
N GLY A 27 -14.13 -17.52 9.24
CA GLY A 27 -12.94 -17.33 10.05
C GLY A 27 -12.97 -15.91 10.60
N SER A 28 -13.16 -15.80 11.92
CA SER A 28 -12.92 -14.59 12.70
C SER A 28 -11.47 -14.16 12.51
N THR A 29 -11.22 -13.15 11.68
CA THR A 29 -9.92 -12.48 11.56
C THR A 29 -9.76 -11.49 12.72
N THR A 30 -9.67 -12.02 13.93
CA THR A 30 -9.11 -11.33 15.09
C THR A 30 -7.66 -11.76 15.22
N GLY A 31 -6.76 -11.11 14.48
CA GLY A 31 -5.33 -11.40 14.58
C GLY A 31 -4.50 -10.48 13.70
N ASN A 32 -3.86 -9.48 14.31
CA ASN A 32 -2.75 -8.62 13.86
C ASN A 32 -2.62 -8.20 12.38
N SER A 33 -3.62 -8.34 11.52
CA SER A 33 -3.48 -7.94 10.12
C SER A 33 -3.28 -6.42 10.00
N THR A 34 -2.43 -5.98 9.06
CA THR A 34 -2.27 -4.55 8.73
C THR A 34 -2.81 -4.30 7.33
N ILE A 35 -3.57 -3.23 7.11
CA ILE A 35 -3.88 -2.75 5.76
C ILE A 35 -3.11 -1.45 5.53
N ARG A 36 -2.36 -1.40 4.42
CA ARG A 36 -1.71 -0.19 3.92
C ARG A 36 -2.25 0.18 2.55
N VAL A 37 -2.80 1.38 2.46
CA VAL A 37 -3.25 1.97 1.20
C VAL A 37 -2.19 2.94 0.72
N ARG A 38 -1.57 2.65 -0.43
CA ARG A 38 -0.50 3.48 -1.01
C ARG A 38 -0.98 4.19 -2.26
N GLY A 39 -1.12 5.50 -2.20
CA GLY A 39 -1.48 6.34 -3.35
C GLY A 39 -0.23 6.76 -4.12
N ARG A 40 -0.19 6.55 -5.43
CA ARG A 40 0.96 6.85 -6.30
C ARG A 40 0.52 7.42 -7.66
N TRP A 41 1.49 7.80 -8.51
CA TRP A 41 1.31 8.63 -9.70
C TRP A 41 1.94 8.02 -10.93
N ARG A 42 1.41 8.28 -12.13
CA ARG A 42 2.20 8.07 -13.35
C ARG A 42 2.86 9.36 -13.84
N LYS A 43 4.08 9.25 -14.36
CA LYS A 43 4.78 10.34 -15.08
C LYS A 43 3.99 10.88 -16.27
N GLU A 44 3.21 10.04 -16.95
CA GLU A 44 2.53 10.39 -18.21
C GLU A 44 1.18 11.14 -18.04
N MET A 45 0.80 11.55 -16.83
CA MET A 45 -0.48 12.24 -16.57
C MET A 45 -0.34 13.74 -16.21
N MET A 46 0.80 14.35 -16.51
CA MET A 46 1.13 15.74 -16.18
C MET A 46 0.93 16.74 -17.33
N GLU A 47 0.13 16.42 -18.36
CA GLU A 47 -0.19 17.35 -19.48
C GLU A 47 -1.69 17.42 -19.85
N MET A 48 -2.61 17.00 -18.98
CA MET A 48 -4.06 17.08 -19.25
C MET A 48 -4.90 17.86 -18.22
N ILE A 49 -4.33 18.31 -17.10
CA ILE A 49 -5.11 18.95 -16.01
C ILE A 49 -5.06 20.49 -16.06
N TRP A 50 -4.21 21.12 -16.89
CA TRP A 50 -4.14 22.59 -16.97
C TRP A 50 -5.10 23.23 -17.98
N ARG A 51 -5.62 22.48 -18.97
CA ARG A 51 -6.54 23.01 -19.98
C ARG A 51 -8.01 22.79 -19.62
N GLY A 52 -8.49 23.45 -18.56
CA GLY A 52 -9.94 23.60 -18.40
C GLY A 52 -10.48 23.79 -16.99
N ARG A 53 -10.35 25.00 -16.44
CA ARG A 53 -11.43 25.79 -15.78
C ARG A 53 -10.83 26.99 -15.05
N ARG A 54 -10.78 28.14 -15.74
CA ARG A 54 -11.02 29.42 -15.06
C ARG A 54 -12.52 29.66 -15.06
N ARG A 55 -13.17 29.46 -13.90
CA ARG A 55 -14.35 30.24 -13.54
C ARG A 55 -14.08 30.85 -12.18
N ARG A 56 -13.90 32.18 -12.16
CA ARG A 56 -13.98 32.97 -10.94
C ARG A 56 -15.44 32.89 -10.46
N LEU A 57 -15.64 32.47 -9.22
CA LEU A 57 -16.84 32.79 -8.46
C LEU A 57 -16.39 33.76 -7.37
N GLY A 58 -17.03 34.93 -7.32
CA GLY A 58 -16.80 35.95 -6.31
C GLY A 58 -17.26 35.50 -4.92
N PRO A 59 -16.92 36.25 -3.86
CA PRO A 59 -17.23 35.86 -2.49
C PRO A 59 -18.74 35.95 -2.25
N VAL A 60 -19.33 34.84 -1.83
CA VAL A 60 -20.66 34.83 -1.21
C VAL A 60 -20.42 34.62 0.28
N GLU A 61 -20.43 35.70 1.05
CA GLU A 61 -20.50 35.62 2.51
C GLU A 61 -21.91 35.15 2.88
N GLY A 62 -22.02 33.90 3.35
CA GLY A 62 -23.29 33.28 3.72
C GLY A 62 -23.09 32.07 4.63
N LEU A 63 -23.88 32.04 5.71
CA LEU A 63 -24.06 30.99 6.74
C LEU A 63 -23.22 29.70 6.59
N ARG A 64 -22.16 29.56 7.41
CA ARG A 64 -21.45 28.27 7.56
C ARG A 64 -22.40 27.23 8.14
N CYS A 65 -22.68 26.17 7.37
CA CYS A 65 -23.54 25.09 7.83
C CYS A 65 -22.87 24.33 9.00
N ARG A 66 -23.66 23.70 9.88
CA ARG A 66 -23.10 22.88 11.00
C ARG A 66 -22.14 21.80 10.51
N GLY A 67 -22.33 21.30 9.29
CA GLY A 67 -21.41 20.37 8.61
C GLY A 67 -20.03 20.97 8.38
N ASP A 68 -19.98 22.17 7.80
CA ASP A 68 -18.72 22.88 7.49
C ASP A 68 -17.95 23.24 8.76
N GLN A 69 -18.66 23.61 9.84
CA GLN A 69 -18.04 23.87 11.13
C GLN A 69 -17.43 22.61 11.74
N ARG A 70 -18.12 21.47 11.69
CA ARG A 70 -17.57 20.18 12.15
C ARG A 70 -16.36 19.76 11.32
N GLU A 71 -16.38 19.98 10.02
CA GLU A 71 -15.26 19.65 9.15
C GLU A 71 -14.04 20.54 9.44
N ALA A 72 -14.25 21.85 9.63
CA ALA A 72 -13.19 22.78 10.01
C ALA A 72 -12.54 22.44 11.36
N ILE A 73 -13.35 22.07 12.37
CA ILE A 73 -12.84 21.62 13.67
C ILE A 73 -11.97 20.37 13.48
N ARG A 74 -12.44 19.37 12.74
CA ARG A 74 -11.66 18.16 12.47
C ARG A 74 -10.37 18.44 11.73
N PHE A 75 -10.40 19.33 10.74
CA PHE A 75 -9.22 19.77 10.01
C PHE A 75 -8.18 20.42 10.93
N SER A 76 -8.62 21.24 11.89
CA SER A 76 -7.74 21.89 12.88
C SER A 76 -7.11 20.88 13.85
N MET A 77 -7.77 19.75 14.11
CA MET A 77 -7.28 18.68 14.99
C MET A 77 -6.31 17.71 14.31
N VAL A 78 -6.04 17.85 13.01
CA VAL A 78 -5.07 17.00 12.32
C VAL A 78 -3.67 17.25 12.88
N GLY A 79 -3.11 16.23 13.53
CA GLY A 79 -1.73 16.24 14.00
C GLY A 79 -0.78 16.11 12.82
N ARG A 80 0.30 16.89 12.82
CA ARG A 80 1.29 16.93 11.74
C ARG A 80 2.69 16.91 12.33
N LYS A 81 3.48 15.92 11.96
CA LYS A 81 4.91 15.83 12.29
C LYS A 81 5.71 15.84 11.00
N LYS A 82 6.63 16.81 10.85
CA LYS A 82 7.41 17.04 9.62
C LYS A 82 8.93 17.16 9.86
N ASP A 83 9.33 17.18 11.12
CA ASP A 83 10.70 17.44 11.59
C ASP A 83 11.53 16.16 11.76
N PHE A 84 11.30 15.15 10.92
CA PHE A 84 12.07 13.91 10.98
C PHE A 84 13.52 14.17 10.59
N LYS A 85 14.44 13.76 11.46
CA LYS A 85 15.88 13.93 11.27
C LYS A 85 16.61 12.65 11.62
N HIS A 86 17.38 12.16 10.65
CA HIS A 86 18.39 11.14 10.88
C HIS A 86 19.52 11.36 9.88
N MET A 87 20.72 11.61 10.39
CA MET A 87 21.88 11.93 9.56
C MET A 87 22.63 10.66 9.23
N GLU A 88 22.82 10.39 7.95
CA GLU A 88 23.67 9.31 7.47
C GLU A 88 24.67 9.85 6.45
N ARG A 89 25.79 9.14 6.29
CA ARG A 89 26.81 9.49 5.29
C ARG A 89 26.45 8.85 3.95
N VAL A 90 26.16 9.66 2.95
CA VAL A 90 25.83 9.23 1.58
C VAL A 90 26.78 9.94 0.62
N ASP A 91 27.49 9.18 -0.20
CA ASP A 91 28.48 9.68 -1.17
C ASP A 91 29.48 10.68 -0.53
N GLY A 92 29.94 10.33 0.68
CA GLY A 92 30.91 11.11 1.44
C GLY A 92 30.34 12.29 2.23
N ARG A 93 29.08 12.69 2.02
CA ARG A 93 28.43 13.84 2.66
C ARG A 93 27.42 13.41 3.73
N TRP A 94 27.27 14.22 4.78
CA TRP A 94 26.21 14.03 5.77
C TRP A 94 24.91 14.61 5.24
N ILE A 95 23.89 13.77 5.11
CA ILE A 95 22.56 14.19 4.66
C ILE A 95 21.49 13.70 5.63
N ASN A 96 20.38 14.45 5.74
CA ASN A 96 19.21 13.97 6.46
C ASN A 96 18.43 13.00 5.57
N VAL A 97 18.56 11.70 5.83
CA VAL A 97 17.88 10.67 5.01
C VAL A 97 16.36 10.66 5.22
N LEU A 98 15.85 11.31 6.26
CA LEU A 98 14.41 11.42 6.54
C LEU A 98 13.80 12.75 6.07
N GLU A 99 14.58 13.59 5.40
CA GLU A 99 14.09 14.84 4.84
C GLU A 99 12.93 14.58 3.86
N GLY A 100 11.84 15.34 4.02
CA GLY A 100 10.64 15.22 3.19
C GLY A 100 9.61 14.22 3.70
N LEU A 101 9.85 13.54 4.83
CA LEU A 101 8.83 12.73 5.49
C LEU A 101 7.85 13.60 6.27
N GLU A 102 6.56 13.28 6.17
CA GLU A 102 5.52 13.86 7.02
C GLU A 102 4.58 12.78 7.56
N LEU A 103 4.30 12.79 8.86
CA LEU A 103 3.33 11.91 9.49
C LEU A 103 2.13 12.72 9.96
N HIS A 104 0.96 12.38 9.44
CA HIS A 104 -0.31 13.01 9.76
C HIS A 104 -1.21 12.05 10.54
N THR A 105 -1.82 12.53 11.63
CA THR A 105 -2.71 11.76 12.50
C THR A 105 -4.06 12.46 12.65
N GLY A 106 -5.12 11.70 12.93
CA GLY A 106 -6.47 12.29 13.06
C GLY A 106 -7.11 12.67 11.72
N VAL A 107 -6.54 12.24 10.59
CA VAL A 107 -7.09 12.49 9.24
C VAL A 107 -8.43 11.79 9.04
N PHE A 108 -8.57 10.57 9.57
CA PHE A 108 -9.78 9.76 9.47
C PHE A 108 -10.38 9.50 10.85
N SER A 109 -11.70 9.68 10.99
CA SER A 109 -12.40 9.28 12.22
C SER A 109 -12.51 7.76 12.31
N ALA A 110 -12.75 7.23 13.52
CA ALA A 110 -12.95 5.79 13.71
C ALA A 110 -14.06 5.21 12.81
N ALA A 111 -15.15 5.95 12.62
CA ALA A 111 -16.24 5.55 11.73
C ALA A 111 -15.81 5.53 10.25
N GLU A 112 -14.97 6.46 9.82
CA GLU A 112 -14.41 6.46 8.46
C GLU A 112 -13.44 5.30 8.26
N GLN A 113 -12.54 5.06 9.22
CA GLN A 113 -11.61 3.94 9.20
C GLN A 113 -12.36 2.61 9.05
N LYS A 114 -13.44 2.41 9.83
CA LYS A 114 -14.30 1.21 9.71
C LYS A 114 -14.91 1.04 8.32
N ARG A 115 -15.39 2.13 7.70
CA ARG A 115 -15.92 2.08 6.32
C ARG A 115 -14.84 1.75 5.29
N ILE A 116 -13.65 2.31 5.47
CA ILE A 116 -12.51 2.06 4.56
C ILE A 116 -12.07 0.60 4.66
N VAL A 117 -11.94 0.08 5.87
CA VAL A 117 -11.62 -1.33 6.12
C VAL A 117 -12.69 -2.26 5.53
N ALA A 118 -13.98 -1.95 5.72
CA ALA A 118 -15.06 -2.71 5.11
C ALA A 118 -14.99 -2.71 3.57
N CYS A 119 -14.68 -1.57 2.97
CA CYS A 119 -14.45 -1.48 1.53
C CYS A 119 -13.26 -2.34 1.10
N VAL A 120 -12.15 -2.35 1.84
CA VAL A 120 -10.98 -3.20 1.53
C VAL A 120 -11.36 -4.68 1.51
N TYR A 121 -12.11 -5.15 2.51
CA TYR A 121 -12.56 -6.54 2.57
C TYR A 121 -13.54 -6.88 1.45
N ASP A 122 -14.44 -5.97 1.07
CA ASP A 122 -15.33 -6.16 -0.08
C ASP A 122 -14.55 -6.35 -1.40
N VAL A 123 -13.54 -5.52 -1.66
CA VAL A 123 -12.68 -5.73 -2.86
C VAL A 123 -11.79 -6.96 -2.75
N GLN A 124 -11.34 -7.34 -1.56
CA GLN A 124 -10.63 -8.61 -1.37
C GLN A 124 -11.51 -9.81 -1.75
N GLU A 125 -12.76 -9.82 -1.28
CA GLU A 125 -13.71 -10.88 -1.57
C GLU A 125 -14.05 -10.96 -3.06
N LYS A 126 -14.25 -9.81 -3.73
CA LYS A 126 -14.38 -9.75 -5.19
C LYS A 126 -13.16 -10.31 -5.91
N GLY A 127 -11.96 -10.04 -5.39
CA GLY A 127 -10.70 -10.61 -5.89
C GLY A 127 -10.67 -12.13 -5.80
N ARG A 128 -11.03 -12.70 -4.65
CA ARG A 128 -11.13 -14.16 -4.44
C ARG A 128 -12.17 -14.82 -5.35
N ASN A 129 -13.28 -14.13 -5.59
CA ASN A 129 -14.36 -14.57 -6.48
C ASN A 129 -14.08 -14.30 -7.97
N ARG A 130 -12.87 -13.83 -8.33
CA ARG A 130 -12.46 -13.52 -9.73
C ARG A 130 -13.37 -12.50 -10.43
N GLN A 131 -13.94 -11.58 -9.67
CA GLN A 131 -14.80 -10.50 -10.16
C GLN A 131 -14.02 -9.21 -10.46
N LEU A 132 -12.70 -9.24 -10.27
CA LEU A 132 -11.78 -8.16 -10.60
C LEU A 132 -10.94 -8.55 -11.83
N ARG A 133 -10.39 -7.55 -12.52
CA ARG A 133 -9.44 -7.76 -13.61
C ARG A 133 -8.22 -8.53 -13.11
N ARG A 134 -7.62 -9.32 -14.01
CA ARG A 134 -6.57 -10.31 -13.68
C ARG A 134 -5.39 -9.72 -12.90
N ARG A 135 -4.96 -8.48 -13.19
CA ARG A 135 -3.81 -7.82 -12.55
C ARG A 135 -4.19 -6.95 -11.34
N THR A 136 -5.49 -6.79 -11.08
CA THR A 136 -6.01 -6.04 -9.93
C THR A 136 -5.73 -6.78 -8.63
N TYR A 137 -5.83 -8.10 -8.59
CA TYR A 137 -5.77 -8.88 -7.36
C TYR A 137 -4.67 -9.94 -7.37
N SER A 138 -3.89 -10.01 -6.30
CA SER A 138 -2.88 -11.06 -6.07
C SER A 138 -2.88 -11.48 -4.61
N GLU A 139 -3.15 -12.76 -4.35
CA GLU A 139 -3.11 -13.39 -3.04
C GLU A 139 -2.26 -14.67 -3.14
N PRO A 140 -0.95 -14.58 -2.90
CA PRO A 140 -0.07 -15.74 -2.99
C PRO A 140 -0.31 -16.69 -1.81
N ARG A 141 -0.17 -18.00 -2.05
CA ARG A 141 -0.14 -18.97 -0.95
C ARG A 141 1.12 -18.74 -0.13
N LYS A 142 0.96 -18.39 1.15
CA LYS A 142 2.09 -18.19 2.08
C LYS A 142 2.90 -19.49 2.20
N TRP A 143 4.15 -19.43 1.77
CA TRP A 143 5.09 -20.56 1.80
C TRP A 143 6.34 -20.29 2.65
N MET A 144 6.59 -19.03 3.00
CA MET A 144 7.58 -18.61 3.99
C MET A 144 7.19 -17.26 4.61
N ARG A 145 7.89 -16.87 5.68
CA ARG A 145 7.78 -15.54 6.29
C ARG A 145 8.03 -14.44 5.25
N GLY A 146 7.17 -13.42 5.24
CA GLY A 146 7.24 -12.32 4.27
C GLY A 146 6.67 -12.61 2.87
N LYS A 147 6.08 -13.80 2.64
CA LYS A 147 5.60 -14.24 1.31
C LYS A 147 4.11 -14.64 1.30
N GLY A 148 3.25 -13.99 2.08
CA GLY A 148 1.79 -14.19 2.07
C GLY A 148 0.96 -12.95 1.73
N ARG A 149 1.58 -11.78 1.57
CA ARG A 149 0.90 -10.49 1.43
C ARG A 149 -0.08 -10.44 0.25
N VAL A 150 -1.34 -10.09 0.54
CA VAL A 150 -2.33 -9.76 -0.48
C VAL A 150 -2.05 -8.37 -1.05
N THR A 151 -2.09 -8.24 -2.37
CA THR A 151 -1.91 -6.98 -3.09
C THR A 151 -3.12 -6.73 -4.00
N ILE A 152 -3.75 -5.57 -3.85
CA ILE A 152 -4.86 -5.11 -4.71
C ILE A 152 -4.48 -3.78 -5.35
N GLN A 153 -4.51 -3.68 -6.67
CA GLN A 153 -4.02 -2.54 -7.44
C GLN A 153 -5.14 -1.86 -8.22
N PHE A 154 -5.22 -0.55 -8.14
CA PHE A 154 -6.18 0.27 -8.88
C PHE A 154 -5.48 1.38 -9.65
N GLY A 155 -6.02 1.76 -10.80
CA GLY A 155 -5.52 2.84 -11.64
C GLY A 155 -4.33 2.48 -12.54
N CYS A 156 -3.32 1.75 -12.01
CA CYS A 156 -2.21 1.21 -12.81
C CYS A 156 -1.76 -0.18 -12.31
N CYS A 157 -1.22 -0.99 -13.23
CA CYS A 157 -0.55 -2.25 -12.90
C CYS A 157 0.93 -2.00 -12.59
N TYR A 158 1.38 -2.31 -11.37
CA TYR A 158 2.80 -2.26 -11.02
C TYR A 158 3.36 -3.67 -10.81
N ASN A 159 4.54 -3.90 -11.37
CA ASN A 159 5.29 -5.13 -11.18
C ASN A 159 6.42 -4.91 -10.15
N TYR A 160 6.50 -5.79 -9.16
CA TYR A 160 7.45 -5.66 -8.04
C TYR A 160 8.79 -6.37 -8.28
N ALA A 161 8.87 -7.20 -9.32
CA ALA A 161 10.02 -8.05 -9.59
C ALA A 161 10.31 -8.07 -11.09
N VAL A 162 11.51 -8.52 -11.45
CA VAL A 162 11.82 -8.83 -12.85
C VAL A 162 10.85 -9.92 -13.32
N ASP A 163 10.20 -9.70 -14.46
CA ASP A 163 9.27 -10.71 -15.01
C ASP A 163 10.01 -11.83 -15.76
N ASN A 164 9.26 -12.83 -16.22
CA ASN A 164 9.82 -13.98 -16.95
C ASN A 164 10.46 -13.61 -18.29
N TYR A 165 10.20 -12.40 -18.80
CA TYR A 165 10.75 -11.87 -20.04
C TYR A 165 11.97 -10.99 -19.78
N GLY A 166 12.39 -10.83 -18.53
CA GLY A 166 13.54 -10.02 -18.13
C GLY A 166 13.22 -8.53 -17.97
N ASN A 167 11.95 -8.11 -18.04
CA ASN A 167 11.60 -6.70 -17.86
C ASN A 167 11.78 -6.30 -16.38
N PRO A 168 12.37 -5.12 -16.10
CA PRO A 168 12.59 -4.66 -14.73
C PRO A 168 11.27 -4.34 -13.99
N PRO A 169 11.30 -4.23 -12.64
CA PRO A 169 10.17 -3.72 -11.87
C PRO A 169 9.74 -2.33 -12.37
N GLY A 170 8.45 -2.07 -12.42
CA GLY A 170 7.93 -0.84 -13.02
C GLY A 170 6.43 -0.90 -13.28
N ILE A 171 5.88 0.19 -13.79
CA ILE A 171 4.49 0.24 -14.25
C ILE A 171 4.39 -0.50 -15.59
N ILE A 172 3.48 -1.48 -15.68
CA ILE A 172 3.18 -2.18 -16.93
C ILE A 172 2.12 -1.38 -17.68
N GLN A 173 2.48 -0.80 -18.82
CA GLN A 173 1.60 0.07 -19.61
C GLN A 173 0.44 -0.70 -20.26
N ASP A 174 0.70 -1.91 -20.76
CA ASP A 174 -0.28 -2.70 -21.53
C ASP A 174 -1.25 -3.51 -20.66
N GLU A 175 -1.14 -3.42 -19.33
CA GLU A 175 -1.95 -4.21 -18.41
C GLU A 175 -2.99 -3.34 -17.70
N GLU A 176 -4.24 -3.69 -17.93
CA GLU A 176 -5.38 -3.02 -17.31
C GLU A 176 -5.70 -3.57 -15.91
N VAL A 177 -5.86 -2.66 -14.94
CA VAL A 177 -6.41 -2.93 -13.61
C VAL A 177 -7.75 -2.23 -13.43
N ASP A 178 -8.46 -2.55 -12.35
CA ASP A 178 -9.74 -1.92 -12.04
C ASP A 178 -9.59 -0.44 -11.69
N PRO A 179 -10.62 0.39 -11.97
CA PRO A 179 -10.63 1.76 -11.52
C PRO A 179 -10.70 1.85 -10.00
N MET A 180 -10.14 2.91 -9.45
CA MET A 180 -10.13 3.11 -8.00
C MET A 180 -11.56 3.23 -7.42
N PRO A 181 -11.89 2.49 -6.34
CA PRO A 181 -13.19 2.57 -5.69
C PRO A 181 -13.57 4.00 -5.28
N PRO A 182 -14.85 4.41 -5.40
CA PRO A 182 -15.29 5.76 -5.07
C PRO A 182 -14.91 6.21 -3.66
N LEU A 183 -14.96 5.30 -2.67
CA LEU A 183 -14.58 5.63 -1.30
C LEU A 183 -13.12 6.07 -1.18
N LEU A 184 -12.20 5.38 -1.88
CA LEU A 184 -10.77 5.74 -1.86
C LEU A 184 -10.51 7.07 -2.58
N LYS A 185 -11.24 7.34 -3.68
CA LYS A 185 -11.21 8.65 -4.36
C LYS A 185 -11.66 9.78 -3.40
N THR A 186 -12.69 9.54 -2.59
CA THR A 186 -13.14 10.51 -1.58
C THR A 186 -12.10 10.73 -0.48
N MET A 187 -11.40 9.67 -0.03
CA MET A 187 -10.28 9.83 0.91
C MET A 187 -9.18 10.72 0.34
N ILE A 188 -8.79 10.49 -0.92
CA ILE A 188 -7.79 11.30 -1.64
C ILE A 188 -8.22 12.77 -1.70
N LYS A 189 -9.44 13.04 -2.14
CA LYS A 189 -9.97 14.41 -2.22
C LYS A 189 -9.87 15.13 -0.88
N ARG A 190 -10.20 14.44 0.23
CA ARG A 190 -10.03 15.00 1.57
C ARG A 190 -8.58 15.27 1.90
N MET A 191 -7.67 14.32 1.67
CA MET A 191 -6.24 14.51 1.98
C MET A 191 -5.65 15.72 1.25
N VAL A 192 -6.09 15.97 0.01
CA VAL A 192 -5.71 17.18 -0.75
C VAL A 192 -6.35 18.44 -0.15
N ALA A 193 -7.66 18.41 0.12
CA ALA A 193 -8.38 19.54 0.72
C ALA A 193 -7.83 19.94 2.10
N TRP A 194 -7.33 18.96 2.86
CA TRP A 194 -6.75 19.16 4.20
C TRP A 194 -5.23 19.31 4.18
N HIS A 195 -4.64 19.56 3.01
CA HIS A 195 -3.21 19.82 2.82
C HIS A 195 -2.29 18.73 3.40
N VAL A 196 -2.77 17.48 3.44
CA VAL A 196 -1.95 16.29 3.71
C VAL A 196 -1.17 15.92 2.45
N LEU A 197 -1.82 16.05 1.28
CA LEU A 197 -1.18 15.95 -0.03
C LEU A 197 -1.27 17.29 -0.76
N PRO A 198 -0.26 17.65 -1.57
CA PRO A 198 -0.31 18.90 -2.34
C PRO A 198 -1.34 18.80 -3.48
N PRO A 199 -2.04 19.89 -3.85
CA PRO A 199 -3.00 19.86 -4.96
C PRO A 199 -2.33 19.68 -6.32
N THR A 200 -1.02 19.92 -6.43
CA THR A 200 -0.21 19.66 -7.63
C THR A 200 0.07 18.17 -7.85
N CYS A 201 -0.25 17.33 -6.87
CA CYS A 201 -0.09 15.89 -6.91
C CYS A 201 -1.33 15.28 -6.19
N VAL A 202 -2.41 14.95 -6.92
CA VAL A 202 -3.63 14.20 -6.46
C VAL A 202 -3.75 12.71 -6.96
N PRO A 203 -3.66 11.65 -6.11
CA PRO A 203 -3.25 10.31 -6.60
C PRO A 203 -4.19 9.71 -7.63
N ASP A 204 -3.64 9.15 -8.71
CA ASP A 204 -4.39 8.49 -9.78
C ASP A 204 -4.37 6.95 -9.68
N SER A 205 -3.41 6.41 -8.92
CA SER A 205 -3.28 4.98 -8.63
C SER A 205 -3.28 4.71 -7.13
N CYS A 206 -3.70 3.50 -6.76
CA CYS A 206 -3.78 3.07 -5.38
C CYS A 206 -3.45 1.59 -5.26
N ILE A 207 -2.55 1.24 -4.34
CA ILE A 207 -2.25 -0.15 -4.03
C ILE A 207 -2.56 -0.44 -2.58
N ILE A 208 -3.47 -1.38 -2.36
CA ILE A 208 -3.84 -1.90 -1.06
C ILE A 208 -3.00 -3.13 -0.80
N ASN A 209 -2.28 -3.12 0.31
CA ASN A 209 -1.55 -4.27 0.81
C ASN A 209 -2.18 -4.75 2.11
N ILE A 210 -2.55 -6.02 2.17
CA ILE A 210 -3.04 -6.68 3.38
C ILE A 210 -1.93 -7.63 3.85
N TYR A 211 -1.48 -7.41 5.09
CA TYR A 211 -0.44 -8.19 5.73
C TYR A 211 -1.10 -9.05 6.79
N ASP A 212 -0.90 -10.35 6.72
CA ASP A 212 -1.17 -11.21 7.87
C ASP A 212 0.09 -11.34 8.72
N LYS A 213 -0.03 -12.09 9.82
CA LYS A 213 1.11 -12.45 10.67
C LYS A 213 2.31 -12.89 9.84
N ASP A 214 3.51 -12.48 10.23
CA ASP A 214 4.79 -12.73 9.55
C ASP A 214 4.95 -12.12 8.16
N ASP A 215 3.93 -11.48 7.57
CA ASP A 215 4.12 -10.77 6.32
C ASP A 215 4.92 -9.49 6.55
N CYS A 216 5.70 -9.11 5.54
CA CYS A 216 6.62 -8.00 5.62
C CYS A 216 6.73 -7.31 4.25
N ILE A 217 7.40 -6.15 4.20
CA ILE A 217 7.94 -5.61 2.95
C ILE A 217 9.45 -5.53 3.11
N PRO A 218 10.24 -6.18 2.25
CA PRO A 218 11.69 -6.05 2.30
C PRO A 218 12.15 -4.59 2.02
N PRO A 219 13.38 -4.24 2.41
CA PRO A 219 13.98 -2.95 2.08
C PRO A 219 13.91 -2.61 0.59
N HIS A 220 13.32 -1.47 0.27
CA HIS A 220 13.25 -0.95 -1.10
C HIS A 220 13.15 0.58 -1.11
N ILE A 221 13.41 1.16 -2.28
CA ILE A 221 13.00 2.51 -2.65
C ILE A 221 11.88 2.33 -3.67
N ASP A 222 10.83 3.15 -3.62
CA ASP A 222 9.79 3.09 -4.64
C ASP A 222 10.34 3.41 -6.00
N HIS A 223 9.88 2.68 -7.01
CA HIS A 223 10.31 2.92 -8.38
C HIS A 223 10.01 4.37 -8.80
N HIS A 224 10.90 4.95 -9.61
CA HIS A 224 10.80 6.34 -10.05
C HIS A 224 9.76 6.58 -11.14
N ASP A 225 9.03 5.55 -11.58
CA ASP A 225 7.80 5.74 -12.38
C ASP A 225 6.75 6.51 -11.60
N PHE A 226 6.78 6.37 -10.27
CA PHE A 226 5.91 7.11 -9.39
C PHE A 226 6.46 8.51 -9.10
N LEU A 227 5.64 9.54 -9.27
CA LEU A 227 6.01 10.88 -8.84
C LEU A 227 6.11 10.94 -7.30
N ARG A 228 6.67 12.04 -6.79
CA ARG A 228 6.69 12.33 -5.36
C ARG A 228 5.93 13.65 -5.13
N PRO A 229 5.25 13.82 -3.98
CA PRO A 229 5.20 12.89 -2.86
C PRO A 229 4.20 11.75 -3.08
N PHE A 230 4.43 10.58 -2.50
CA PHE A 230 3.41 9.53 -2.37
C PHE A 230 3.10 9.30 -0.89
N CYS A 231 1.98 8.64 -0.58
CA CYS A 231 1.59 8.41 0.81
C CYS A 231 1.17 6.97 1.10
N THR A 232 1.29 6.59 2.37
CA THR A 232 0.81 5.33 2.94
C THR A 232 -0.17 5.61 4.07
N VAL A 233 -1.38 5.04 3.99
CA VAL A 233 -2.38 5.09 5.06
C VAL A 233 -2.42 3.75 5.81
N SER A 234 -2.31 3.77 7.14
CA SER A 234 -2.37 2.57 8.00
C SER A 234 -3.74 2.42 8.66
N LEU A 235 -4.40 1.26 8.59
CA LEU A 235 -5.84 1.15 8.96
C LEU A 235 -6.24 0.15 10.04
N LEU A 236 -5.45 -0.89 10.34
CA LEU A 236 -5.88 -1.97 11.26
C LEU A 236 -5.08 -2.00 12.56
N SER A 237 -3.77 -1.89 12.46
CA SER A 237 -2.88 -2.00 13.62
C SER A 237 -1.75 -0.98 13.52
N LYS A 238 -1.21 -0.63 14.69
CA LYS A 238 0.00 0.19 14.77
C LYS A 238 1.18 -0.68 14.34
N CYS A 239 1.93 -0.22 13.36
CA CYS A 239 3.14 -0.90 12.88
C CYS A 239 4.27 0.09 12.66
N ASN A 240 5.51 -0.36 12.85
CA ASN A 240 6.66 0.46 12.51
C ASN A 240 6.96 0.34 11.01
N ILE A 241 7.47 1.42 10.43
CA ILE A 241 8.20 1.41 9.16
C ILE A 241 9.65 1.77 9.49
N LEU A 242 10.59 1.01 8.95
CA LEU A 242 12.01 1.31 9.13
C LEU A 242 12.51 2.12 7.95
N PHE A 243 13.45 3.03 8.22
CA PHE A 243 14.15 3.86 7.26
C PHE A 243 15.67 3.80 7.48
N GLY A 244 16.41 3.94 6.39
CA GLY A 244 17.86 4.11 6.38
C GLY A 244 18.41 4.04 4.96
N ARG A 245 19.62 4.57 4.70
CA ARG A 245 20.28 4.41 3.38
C ARG A 245 20.53 2.93 3.09
N GLU A 246 21.02 2.23 4.10
CA GLU A 246 21.20 0.79 4.10
C GLU A 246 20.37 0.15 5.22
N LEU A 247 19.59 -0.87 4.86
CA LEU A 247 18.83 -1.67 5.80
C LEU A 247 19.37 -3.10 5.71
N LYS A 248 19.80 -3.66 6.84
CA LYS A 248 20.34 -5.02 6.89
C LYS A 248 19.21 -6.03 6.97
N ILE A 249 19.29 -7.07 6.14
CA ILE A 249 18.39 -8.22 6.22
C ILE A 249 19.03 -9.21 7.17
N MET A 250 18.47 -9.34 8.38
CA MET A 250 18.96 -10.27 9.41
C MET A 250 18.41 -11.68 9.17
N GLY A 251 17.22 -11.76 8.58
CA GLY A 251 16.54 -13.01 8.24
C GLY A 251 15.21 -12.74 7.54
N PRO A 252 14.43 -13.80 7.23
CA PRO A 252 13.11 -13.65 6.64
C PRO A 252 12.20 -12.78 7.53
N GLY A 253 11.80 -11.61 7.01
CA GLY A 253 10.95 -10.65 7.72
C GLY A 253 11.63 -9.88 8.87
N GLU A 254 12.93 -10.09 9.08
CA GLU A 254 13.72 -9.44 10.11
C GLU A 254 14.72 -8.48 9.47
N PHE A 255 14.54 -7.20 9.79
CA PHE A 255 15.33 -6.12 9.23
C PHE A 255 15.86 -5.26 10.36
N SER A 256 17.15 -4.91 10.26
CA SER A 256 17.75 -3.89 11.10
C SER A 256 17.87 -2.60 10.29
N GLY A 257 17.40 -1.50 10.87
CA GLY A 257 17.38 -0.20 10.23
C GLY A 257 17.74 0.92 11.17
N SER A 258 18.18 2.03 10.61
CA SER A 258 18.72 3.15 11.36
C SER A 258 17.65 3.90 12.15
N THR A 259 16.43 3.99 11.61
CA THR A 259 15.30 4.65 12.28
C THR A 259 14.00 3.87 12.13
N ALA A 260 13.26 3.71 13.22
CA ALA A 260 11.91 3.18 13.23
C ALA A 260 10.88 4.30 13.44
N ILE A 261 9.93 4.44 12.52
CA ILE A 261 8.82 5.39 12.65
C ILE A 261 7.54 4.59 12.93
N PRO A 262 6.88 4.80 14.10
CA PRO A 262 5.60 4.17 14.37
C PRO A 262 4.49 4.81 13.53
N LEU A 263 3.64 3.97 12.92
CA LEU A 263 2.47 4.39 12.16
C LEU A 263 1.21 4.03 12.95
N PRO A 264 0.58 4.98 13.66
CA PRO A 264 -0.70 4.76 14.34
C PRO A 264 -1.81 4.34 13.37
N VAL A 265 -2.86 3.72 13.91
CA VAL A 265 -4.08 3.42 13.15
C VAL A 265 -4.73 4.74 12.68
N GLY A 266 -5.10 4.79 11.40
CA GLY A 266 -5.63 5.97 10.72
C GLY A 266 -4.60 7.05 10.38
N SER A 267 -3.29 6.79 10.56
CA SER A 267 -2.24 7.73 10.18
C SER A 267 -1.94 7.71 8.68
N VAL A 268 -1.43 8.83 8.18
CA VAL A 268 -0.95 9.00 6.81
C VAL A 268 0.52 9.41 6.85
N LEU A 269 1.40 8.55 6.33
CA LEU A 269 2.80 8.87 6.13
C LEU A 269 3.00 9.33 4.68
N VAL A 270 3.43 10.57 4.49
CA VAL A 270 3.82 11.16 3.21
C VAL A 270 5.33 11.01 3.07
N LEU A 271 5.78 10.53 1.91
CA LEU A 271 7.19 10.38 1.57
C LEU A 271 7.53 11.30 0.40
N ASN A 272 8.53 12.15 0.60
CA ASN A 272 9.10 13.05 -0.40
C ASN A 272 10.61 13.18 -0.17
N GLY A 273 11.32 13.84 -1.08
CA GLY A 273 12.74 14.17 -0.95
C GLY A 273 13.61 12.95 -0.60
N ASN A 274 14.59 13.14 0.28
CA ASN A 274 15.51 12.06 0.66
C ASN A 274 14.77 10.85 1.29
N GLY A 275 13.68 11.09 2.01
CA GLY A 275 12.85 10.03 2.59
C GLY A 275 12.13 9.15 1.55
N ALA A 276 11.96 9.64 0.33
CA ALA A 276 11.37 8.89 -0.79
C ALA A 276 12.41 8.38 -1.80
N ASP A 277 13.56 9.06 -1.93
CA ASP A 277 14.48 8.86 -3.04
C ASP A 277 15.88 8.38 -2.63
N VAL A 278 16.27 8.58 -1.37
CA VAL A 278 17.60 8.20 -0.87
C VAL A 278 17.52 7.09 0.17
N ALA A 279 16.58 7.21 1.11
CA ALA A 279 16.34 6.22 2.14
C ALA A 279 15.58 5.01 1.58
N LYS A 280 16.13 3.82 1.82
CA LYS A 280 15.33 2.60 1.75
C LYS A 280 14.34 2.60 2.90
N HIS A 281 13.20 1.98 2.67
CA HIS A 281 12.24 1.71 3.72
C HIS A 281 11.76 0.26 3.66
N CYS A 282 11.39 -0.28 4.82
CA CYS A 282 10.86 -1.63 4.94
C CYS A 282 9.77 -1.70 6.01
N VAL A 283 8.97 -2.76 5.92
CA VAL A 283 7.99 -3.10 6.95
C VAL A 283 8.44 -4.40 7.57
N PRO A 284 8.85 -4.41 8.85
CA PRO A 284 9.16 -5.64 9.55
C PRO A 284 7.96 -6.59 9.55
N ALA A 285 8.24 -7.87 9.80
CA ALA A 285 7.20 -8.87 9.95
C ALA A 285 6.13 -8.42 10.96
N VAL A 286 4.86 -8.58 10.58
CA VAL A 286 3.73 -8.37 11.48
C VAL A 286 3.89 -9.27 12.72
N PRO A 287 3.86 -8.71 13.94
CA PRO A 287 4.12 -9.46 15.16
C PRO A 287 2.99 -10.45 15.48
N HIS A 288 3.31 -11.38 16.37
CA HIS A 288 2.37 -12.38 16.91
C HIS A 288 1.30 -11.73 17.80
#